data_AF-A0A968T494-F1
#
_entry.id   AF-A0A968T494-F1
#
_cell.length_a   1.000
_cell.length_b   1.000
_cell.length_c   1.000
_cell.angle_alpha   90.00
_cell.angle_beta   90.00
_cell.angle_gamma   90.00
#
_symmetry.space_group_name_H-M   'P 1'
#
loop_
_entity.id
_entity.type
_entity.pdbx_description
1 polymer ?
#
loop_
_entity_poly.entity_id
_entity_poly.type
_entity_poly.pdbx_seq_one_letter_code
_entity_poly.pdbx_strand_id
1 'polypeptide(L)'
;MFDPIFALVLKYHKKLPMSIGTGGSRKSVELMLDWLGIASYFDYIVTANDVEKHKPEPDTFLECARLMNIEPRYCQVFEDGDMGIMAAHTAGMIVTDVRPVVGHPA
;
A
#
# COMPACT_ATOMS: atom_id res chain seq x y z
N MET A 1 4.88 3.75 20.83
CA MET A 1 5.59 2.59 20.25
C MET A 1 5.88 2.97 18.81
N PHE A 2 7.15 2.99 18.39
CA PHE A 2 7.49 3.36 17.01
C PHE A 2 7.05 2.19 16.12
N ASP A 3 5.96 2.37 15.41
CA ASP A 3 5.43 1.36 14.50
C ASP A 3 6.44 1.17 13.34
N PRO A 4 6.89 -0.05 13.05
CA PRO A 4 7.87 -0.33 11.98
C PRO A 4 7.48 0.23 10.61
N ILE A 5 6.18 0.31 10.30
CA ILE A 5 5.68 0.86 9.05
C ILE A 5 5.89 2.37 9.00
N PHE A 6 5.62 3.08 10.09
CA PHE A 6 5.91 4.51 10.18
C PHE A 6 7.39 4.80 10.02
N ALA A 7 8.27 3.98 10.59
CA ALA A 7 9.71 4.11 10.40
C ALA A 7 10.12 3.99 8.92
N LEU A 8 9.48 3.08 8.16
CA LEU A 8 9.71 2.94 6.71
C LEU A 8 9.23 4.18 5.94
N VAL A 9 8.01 4.65 6.23
CA VAL A 9 7.44 5.86 5.59
C VAL A 9 8.37 7.05 5.80
N LEU A 10 8.79 7.32 7.04
CA LEU A 10 9.70 8.42 7.36
C LEU A 10 11.08 8.26 6.69
N LYS A 11 11.58 7.02 6.61
CA LYS A 11 12.90 6.74 6.01
C LYS A 11 12.93 7.06 4.51
N TYR A 12 11.84 6.74 3.79
CA TYR A 12 11.78 6.80 2.33
C TYR A 12 11.01 7.99 1.76
N HIS A 13 10.24 8.72 2.57
CA HIS A 13 9.58 9.95 2.13
C HIS A 13 10.57 10.91 1.47
N LYS A 14 10.20 11.42 0.29
CA LYS A 14 11.03 12.27 -0.60
C LYS A 14 12.32 11.63 -1.13
N LYS A 15 12.55 10.33 -0.88
CA LYS A 15 13.68 9.56 -1.44
C LYS A 15 13.24 8.54 -2.46
N LEU A 16 12.06 7.97 -2.29
CA LEU A 16 11.40 7.07 -3.24
C LEU A 16 9.95 7.52 -3.42
N PRO A 17 9.35 7.32 -4.61
CA PRO A 17 7.90 7.45 -4.79
C PRO A 17 7.17 6.51 -3.84
N MET A 18 6.09 7.00 -3.21
CA MET A 18 5.30 6.20 -2.29
C MET A 18 3.80 6.43 -2.55
N SER A 19 3.05 5.33 -2.56
CA SER A 19 1.59 5.35 -2.67
C SER A 19 0.95 4.40 -1.67
N ILE A 20 -0.34 4.57 -1.45
CA ILE A 20 -1.18 3.63 -0.70
C ILE A 20 -2.05 2.87 -1.70
N GLY A 21 -2.04 1.54 -1.63
CA GLY A 21 -2.95 0.66 -2.36
C GLY A 21 -3.77 -0.17 -1.39
N THR A 22 -5.08 0.05 -1.30
CA THR A 22 -5.94 -0.56 -0.26
C THR A 22 -7.26 -1.08 -0.81
N GLY A 23 -7.81 -2.12 -0.17
CA GLY A 23 -9.15 -2.62 -0.43
C GLY A 23 -10.26 -1.84 0.28
N GLY A 24 -9.91 -0.87 1.14
CA GLY A 24 -10.87 0.00 1.81
C GLY A 24 -11.51 1.04 0.88
N SER A 25 -12.59 1.67 1.35
CA SER A 25 -13.21 2.81 0.65
C SER A 25 -12.38 4.08 0.78
N ARG A 26 -12.48 4.99 -0.20
CA ARG A 26 -11.82 6.32 -0.18
C ARG A 26 -12.06 7.05 1.13
N LYS A 27 -13.34 7.17 1.54
CA LYS A 27 -13.74 7.86 2.77
C LYS A 27 -13.10 7.25 4.02
N SER A 28 -13.08 5.92 4.15
CA SER A 28 -12.49 5.23 5.30
C SER A 28 -10.98 5.49 5.39
N VAL A 29 -10.30 5.48 4.24
CA VAL A 29 -8.85 5.61 4.15
C VAL A 29 -8.42 7.05 4.43
N GLU A 30 -9.11 8.05 3.86
CA GLU A 30 -8.85 9.47 4.16
C GLU A 30 -8.98 9.77 5.65
N LEU A 31 -10.10 9.36 6.26
CA LEU A 31 -10.33 9.56 7.69
C LEU A 31 -9.23 8.92 8.56
N MET A 32 -8.80 7.71 8.20
CA MET A 32 -7.73 7.02 8.92
C MET A 32 -6.39 7.75 8.77
N LEU A 33 -6.02 8.15 7.54
CA LEU A 33 -4.73 8.81 7.28
C LEU A 33 -4.66 10.22 7.86
N ASP A 34 -5.79 10.93 7.89
CA ASP A 34 -5.91 12.23 8.55
C ASP A 34 -5.77 12.09 10.06
N TRP A 35 -6.44 11.10 10.66
CA TRP A 35 -6.31 10.82 12.09
C TRP A 35 -4.89 10.42 12.49
N LEU A 36 -4.20 9.66 11.64
CA LEU A 36 -2.79 9.28 11.83
C LEU A 36 -1.81 10.42 11.49
N GLY A 37 -2.27 11.48 10.81
CA GLY A 37 -1.42 12.60 10.38
C GLY A 37 -0.37 12.23 9.34
N ILE A 38 -0.61 11.18 8.53
CA ILE A 38 0.36 10.67 7.56
C ILE A 38 -0.06 10.78 6.09
N ALA A 39 -1.25 11.33 5.81
CA ALA A 39 -1.74 11.47 4.44
C ALA A 39 -0.73 12.20 3.53
N SER A 40 -0.05 13.22 4.06
CA SER A 40 0.93 14.04 3.33
C SER A 40 2.25 13.34 2.98
N TYR A 41 2.48 12.11 3.46
CA TYR A 41 3.69 11.36 3.14
C TYR A 41 3.59 10.58 1.82
N PHE A 42 2.38 10.44 1.28
CA PHE A 42 2.10 9.66 0.08
C PHE A 42 1.58 10.56 -1.03
N ASP A 43 2.13 10.42 -2.22
CA ASP A 43 1.74 11.23 -3.38
C ASP A 43 0.41 10.75 -3.98
N TYR A 44 0.11 9.46 -3.84
CA TYR A 44 -1.06 8.81 -4.43
C TYR A 44 -1.73 7.85 -3.46
N ILE A 45 -3.06 7.80 -3.51
CA ILE A 45 -3.85 6.82 -2.77
C ILE A 45 -4.83 6.18 -3.74
N VAL A 46 -4.70 4.86 -3.92
CA VAL A 46 -5.59 4.02 -4.73
C VAL A 46 -6.38 3.12 -3.80
N THR A 47 -7.69 3.20 -3.93
CA THR A 47 -8.66 2.48 -3.09
C THR A 47 -9.49 1.53 -3.94
N ALA A 48 -10.35 0.73 -3.29
CA ALA A 48 -11.30 -0.12 -4.02
C ALA A 48 -12.31 0.68 -4.85
N ASN A 49 -12.46 1.99 -4.61
CA ASN A 49 -13.31 2.86 -5.42
C ASN A 49 -12.66 3.30 -6.73
N ASP A 50 -11.33 3.17 -6.86
CA ASP A 50 -10.56 3.73 -7.98
C ASP A 50 -10.26 2.69 -9.07
N VAL A 51 -10.65 1.43 -8.86
CA VAL A 51 -10.40 0.31 -9.79
C VAL A 51 -11.66 -0.52 -10.01
N GLU A 52 -11.81 -1.10 -11.20
CA GLU A 52 -12.93 -2.00 -11.50
C GLU A 52 -12.81 -3.33 -10.76
N LYS A 53 -11.59 -3.86 -10.66
CA LYS A 53 -11.29 -5.14 -10.01
C LYS A 53 -10.31 -4.92 -8.86
N HIS A 54 -10.84 -4.77 -7.66
CA HIS A 54 -9.99 -4.65 -6.47
C HIS A 54 -9.38 -6.01 -6.07
N LYS A 55 -8.47 -5.99 -5.09
CA LYS A 55 -7.84 -7.18 -4.48
C LYS A 55 -8.87 -8.32 -4.30
N PRO A 56 -8.56 -9.56 -4.73
CA PRO A 56 -7.23 -10.10 -5.04
C PRO A 56 -6.72 -9.85 -6.47
N GLU A 57 -7.48 -9.13 -7.30
CA GLU A 57 -7.01 -8.74 -8.63
C GLU A 57 -5.91 -7.65 -8.53
N PRO A 58 -4.98 -7.58 -9.50
CA PRO A 58 -3.77 -6.77 -9.38
C PRO A 58 -4.01 -5.26 -9.58
N ASP A 59 -5.20 -4.85 -10.04
CA ASP A 59 -5.48 -3.51 -10.55
C ASP A 59 -5.14 -2.40 -9.53
N THR A 60 -5.45 -2.61 -8.24
CA THR A 60 -5.12 -1.63 -7.18
C THR A 60 -3.61 -1.32 -7.14
N PHE A 61 -2.76 -2.33 -7.29
CA PHE A 61 -1.31 -2.15 -7.25
C PHE A 61 -0.75 -1.71 -8.60
N LEU A 62 -1.28 -2.20 -9.72
CA LEU A 62 -0.91 -1.73 -11.05
C LEU A 62 -1.22 -0.24 -11.23
N GLU A 63 -2.34 0.23 -10.69
CA GLU A 63 -2.70 1.64 -10.71
C GLU A 63 -1.77 2.48 -9.84
N CYS A 64 -1.35 1.98 -8.67
CA CYS A 64 -0.31 2.61 -7.87
C CYS A 64 1.00 2.79 -8.66
N ALA A 65 1.46 1.73 -9.32
CA ALA A 65 2.68 1.76 -10.13
C ALA A 65 2.56 2.73 -11.31
N ARG A 66 1.39 2.75 -11.97
CA ARG A 66 1.08 3.67 -13.07
C ARG A 66 1.14 5.13 -12.61
N LEU A 67 0.50 5.47 -11.48
CA LEU A 67 0.50 6.83 -10.93
C LEU A 67 1.89 7.28 -10.50
N MET A 68 2.67 6.39 -9.88
CA MET A 68 4.07 6.66 -9.54
C MET A 68 5.01 6.68 -10.75
N ASN A 69 4.54 6.25 -11.93
CA ASN A 69 5.33 6.07 -13.15
C ASN A 69 6.54 5.13 -12.94
N ILE A 70 6.31 4.00 -12.28
CA ILE A 70 7.31 2.96 -11.98
C ILE A 70 6.84 1.63 -12.57
N GLU A 71 7.76 0.84 -13.14
CA GLU A 71 7.41 -0.52 -13.57
C GLU A 71 7.13 -1.43 -12.36
N PRO A 72 6.09 -2.29 -12.39
CA PRO A 72 5.71 -3.12 -11.25
C PRO A 72 6.82 -3.96 -10.62
N ARG A 73 7.74 -4.49 -11.43
CA ARG A 73 8.89 -5.28 -10.95
C ARG A 73 9.84 -4.53 -10.02
N TYR A 74 9.78 -3.19 -10.01
CA TYR A 74 10.58 -2.34 -9.13
C TYR A 74 9.78 -1.83 -7.91
N CYS A 75 8.51 -2.20 -7.78
CA CYS A 75 7.68 -1.83 -6.66
C CYS A 75 7.82 -2.84 -5.51
N GLN A 76 7.98 -2.32 -4.29
CA GLN A 76 7.92 -3.08 -3.05
C GLN A 76 6.58 -2.81 -2.36
N VAL A 77 5.80 -3.86 -2.14
CA VAL A 77 4.53 -3.83 -1.41
C VAL A 77 4.75 -4.40 0.00
N PHE A 78 4.23 -3.70 1.01
CA PHE A 78 4.14 -4.16 2.39
C PHE A 78 2.66 -4.48 2.68
N GLU A 79 2.34 -5.71 3.03
CA GLU A 79 0.96 -6.20 3.15
C GLU A 79 0.79 -7.20 4.29
N ASP A 80 -0.42 -7.25 4.84
CA ASP A 80 -0.82 -8.16 5.93
C ASP A 80 -2.06 -9.00 5.57
N GLY A 81 -2.74 -8.72 4.46
CA GLY A 81 -3.89 -9.49 4.00
C GLY A 81 -3.56 -10.44 2.85
N ASP A 82 -4.06 -11.70 2.90
CA ASP A 82 -3.83 -12.69 1.85
C ASP A 82 -4.28 -12.21 0.46
N MET A 83 -5.41 -11.51 0.38
CA MET A 83 -5.89 -10.93 -0.89
C MET A 83 -4.93 -9.87 -1.43
N GLY A 84 -4.31 -9.06 -0.56
CA GLY A 84 -3.32 -8.06 -0.94
C GLY A 84 -2.01 -8.69 -1.40
N ILE A 85 -1.53 -9.69 -0.66
CA ILE A 85 -0.34 -10.47 -1.04
C ILE A 85 -0.52 -11.11 -2.42
N MET A 86 -1.67 -11.75 -2.66
CA MET A 86 -2.00 -12.36 -3.97
C MET A 86 -2.05 -11.32 -5.11
N ALA A 87 -2.69 -10.17 -4.87
CA ALA A 87 -2.78 -9.11 -5.86
C ALA A 87 -1.40 -8.54 -6.21
N ALA A 88 -0.53 -8.32 -5.23
CA ALA A 88 0.82 -7.79 -5.45
C ALA A 88 1.73 -8.79 -6.20
N HIS A 89 1.63 -10.09 -5.87
CA HIS A 89 2.32 -11.13 -6.63
C HIS A 89 1.83 -11.22 -8.08
N THR A 90 0.51 -11.17 -8.29
CA THR A 90 -0.10 -11.17 -9.63
C THR A 90 0.32 -9.95 -10.45
N ALA A 91 0.50 -8.80 -9.79
CA ALA A 91 1.01 -7.58 -10.41
C ALA A 91 2.51 -7.66 -10.77
N GLY A 92 3.23 -8.72 -10.39
CA GLY A 92 4.66 -8.88 -10.63
C GLY A 92 5.54 -8.03 -9.72
N MET A 93 5.07 -7.67 -8.52
CA MET A 93 5.77 -6.83 -7.56
C MET A 93 6.51 -7.64 -6.49
N ILE A 94 7.45 -7.00 -5.80
CA ILE A 94 8.11 -7.56 -4.63
C ILE A 94 7.16 -7.41 -3.43
N VAL A 95 6.97 -8.47 -2.66
CA VAL A 95 6.03 -8.49 -1.53
C VAL A 95 6.78 -8.75 -0.22
N THR A 96 6.46 -7.99 0.81
CA THR A 96 6.85 -8.26 2.19
C THR A 96 5.58 -8.44 3.01
N ASP A 97 5.37 -9.68 3.48
CA ASP A 97 4.36 -9.99 4.47
C ASP A 97 4.78 -9.42 5.83
N VAL A 98 4.00 -8.47 6.35
CA VAL A 98 4.36 -7.78 7.59
C VAL A 98 3.80 -8.46 8.84
N ARG A 99 2.93 -9.47 8.71
CA ARG A 99 2.33 -10.20 9.85
C ARG A 99 3.36 -10.71 10.87
N PRO A 100 4.52 -11.26 10.47
CA PRO A 100 5.54 -11.71 11.43
C PRO A 100 6.18 -10.59 12.25
N VAL A 101 6.03 -9.33 11.82
CA VAL A 101 6.72 -8.16 12.37
C VAL A 101 5.78 -7.27 13.17
N VAL A 102 4.52 -7.11 12.71
CA VAL A 102 3.55 -6.21 13.35
C VAL A 102 2.70 -6.87 14.44
N GLY A 103 2.88 -8.18 14.67
CA GLY A 103 2.18 -8.91 15.73
C GLY A 103 0.67 -8.92 15.50
N HIS A 104 0.20 -9.71 14.53
CA HIS A 104 -1.22 -10.02 14.48
C HIS A 104 -1.53 -11.12 15.50
N PRO A 105 -2.53 -10.96 16.39
CA PRO A 105 -3.11 -12.11 17.05
C PRO A 105 -3.69 -13.03 15.95
N ALA A 106 -3.34 -14.31 16.02
CA ALA A 106 -3.95 -15.36 15.22
C ALA A 106 -5.47 -15.40 15.42
#